data_AF-A0A1I2FCE6-F1
#
_entry.id   AF-A0A1I2FCE6-F1
#
_cell.length_a   1.000
_cell.length_b   1.000
_cell.length_c   1.000
_cell.angle_alpha   90.00
_cell.angle_beta   90.00
_cell.angle_gamma   90.00
#
_symmetry.space_group_name_H-M   'P 1'
#
loop_
_entity.id
_entity.type
_entity.pdbx_description
1 polymer ?
#
loop_
_entity_poly.entity_id
_entity_poly.type
_entity_poly.pdbx_seq_one_letter_code
_entity_poly.pdbx_strand_id
1 'polypeptide(L)'
;MAIVKCRECGEEVSNKAEKCPHCGVKKPHSTDYWTGVFWKSVIAFWFVYLIFSGKAAFILSEVVNLLDSGGSKAVCELSNNQLTQDVLLVNGEGDFGYRYNATVKNHGEQGEITVTAKISTSEGNFERVVSGQLK
;
A
#
# COMPACT_ATOMS: atom_id res chain seq x y z
N MET A 1 26.58 -48.17 17.31
CA MET A 1 26.21 -48.48 15.92
C MET A 1 24.97 -49.34 15.99
N ALA A 2 23.85 -48.94 15.38
CA ALA A 2 22.62 -49.72 15.42
C ALA A 2 22.47 -50.45 14.08
N ILE A 3 22.20 -51.75 14.15
CA ILE A 3 21.85 -52.57 13.00
C ILE A 3 20.34 -52.52 12.86
N VAL A 4 19.86 -52.17 11.67
CA VAL A 4 18.43 -52.10 11.32
C VAL A 4 18.17 -53.07 10.18
N LYS A 5 16.96 -53.61 10.08
CA LYS A 5 16.60 -54.49 8.97
C LYS A 5 16.32 -53.68 7.71
N CYS A 6 16.83 -54.15 6.58
CA CYS A 6 16.52 -53.58 5.28
C CYS A 6 15.03 -53.75 4.98
N ARG A 7 14.37 -52.66 4.55
CA ARG A 7 12.93 -52.67 4.22
C ARG A 7 12.52 -53.62 3.09
N GLU A 8 13.45 -54.03 2.22
CA GLU A 8 13.16 -54.90 1.08
C GLU A 8 13.60 -56.35 1.30
N CYS A 9 14.87 -56.58 1.64
CA CYS A 9 15.40 -57.94 1.76
C CYS A 9 15.37 -58.49 3.19
N GLY A 10 15.01 -57.69 4.20
CA GLY A 10 14.96 -58.12 5.60
C GLY A 10 16.31 -58.33 6.29
N GLU A 11 17.41 -58.27 5.52
CA GLU A 11 18.78 -58.47 6.00
C GLU A 11 19.26 -57.31 6.90
N GLU A 12 20.19 -57.63 7.78
CA GLU A 12 20.78 -56.70 8.73
C GLU A 12 21.72 -55.69 8.06
N VAL A 13 21.40 -54.40 8.18
CA VAL A 13 22.15 -53.30 7.56
C VAL A 13 22.39 -52.17 8.55
N SER A 14 23.47 -51.41 8.35
CA SER A 14 23.77 -50.26 9.22
C SER A 14 22.69 -49.18 9.13
N ASN A 15 22.33 -48.58 10.27
CA ASN A 15 21.45 -47.41 10.34
C ASN A 15 22.04 -46.12 9.73
N LYS A 16 23.22 -46.19 9.10
CA LYS A 16 23.80 -45.12 8.29
C LYS A 16 24.09 -45.54 6.85
N ALA A 17 23.76 -46.77 6.45
CA ALA A 17 24.00 -47.24 5.09
C ALA A 17 23.10 -46.49 4.10
N GLU A 18 23.71 -45.81 3.11
CA GLU A 18 22.98 -45.14 2.02
C GLU A 18 22.39 -46.13 1.02
N LYS A 19 23.02 -47.30 0.87
CA LYS A 19 22.61 -48.37 -0.03
C LYS A 19 22.76 -49.71 0.67
N CYS A 20 21.79 -50.61 0.50
CA CYS A 20 21.89 -51.97 1.03
C CYS A 20 22.96 -52.77 0.26
N PRO A 21 23.92 -53.44 0.93
CA PRO A 21 24.92 -54.28 0.26
C PRO A 21 24.34 -55.60 -0.27
N HIS A 22 23.18 -56.05 0.22
CA HIS A 22 22.58 -57.32 -0.17
C HIS A 22 21.63 -57.21 -1.38
N CYS A 23 20.72 -56.23 -1.37
CA CYS A 23 19.74 -56.04 -2.45
C CYS A 23 19.98 -54.80 -3.31
N GLY A 24 20.86 -53.89 -2.88
CA GLY A 24 21.15 -52.66 -3.63
C GLY A 24 20.12 -51.54 -3.48
N VAL A 25 19.08 -51.68 -2.63
CA VAL A 25 18.10 -50.61 -2.41
C VAL A 25 18.75 -49.36 -1.84
N LYS A 26 18.41 -48.20 -2.40
CA LYS A 26 18.82 -46.90 -1.88
C LYS A 26 17.96 -46.52 -0.67
N LYS A 27 18.59 -45.98 0.38
CA LYS A 27 17.97 -45.62 1.66
C LYS A 27 17.21 -46.81 2.28
N PRO A 28 17.92 -47.85 2.75
CA PRO A 28 17.29 -49.05 3.32
C PRO A 28 16.49 -48.78 4.61
N HIS A 29 16.74 -47.64 5.27
CA HIS A 29 16.01 -47.16 6.44
C HIS A 29 15.58 -45.70 6.22
N SER A 30 14.39 -45.33 6.71
CA SER A 30 13.92 -43.95 6.72
C SER A 30 14.15 -43.36 8.11
N THR A 31 15.29 -42.69 8.32
CA THR A 31 15.43 -41.78 9.47
C THR A 31 14.83 -40.43 9.10
N ASP A 32 14.27 -39.75 10.09
CA ASP A 32 13.86 -38.35 10.07
C ASP A 32 12.47 -38.01 9.51
N TYR A 33 11.46 -38.60 10.16
CA TYR A 33 10.15 -37.93 10.28
C TYR A 33 10.15 -36.86 11.39
N TRP A 34 10.95 -37.03 12.45
CA TRP A 34 10.82 -36.24 13.68
C TRP A 34 11.41 -34.82 13.57
N THR A 35 12.53 -34.65 12.84
CA THR A 35 13.13 -33.33 12.58
C THR A 35 12.23 -32.42 11.74
N GLY A 36 11.41 -33.00 10.85
CA GLY A 36 10.43 -32.25 10.06
C GLY A 36 9.20 -31.78 10.85
N VAL A 37 8.75 -32.54 11.84
CA VAL A 37 7.56 -32.20 12.65
C VAL A 37 7.86 -31.06 13.62
N PHE A 38 9.05 -31.06 14.25
CA PHE A 38 9.46 -29.98 15.13
C PHE A 38 9.54 -28.63 14.42
N TRP A 39 10.18 -28.60 13.24
CA TRP A 39 10.34 -27.35 12.50
C TRP A 39 8.99 -26.78 12.03
N LYS A 40 8.04 -27.65 11.66
CA LYS A 40 6.67 -27.23 11.32
C LYS A 40 5.92 -26.67 12.52
N SER A 41 6.08 -27.27 13.70
CA SER A 41 5.45 -26.78 14.94
C SER A 41 6.03 -25.43 15.37
N VAL A 42 7.36 -25.25 15.30
CA VAL A 42 8.03 -23.99 15.63
C VAL A 42 7.60 -22.87 14.68
N ILE A 43 7.52 -23.14 13.37
CA ILE A 43 7.03 -22.16 12.39
C ILE A 43 5.57 -21.78 12.70
N ALA A 44 4.70 -22.76 12.93
CA ALA A 44 3.28 -22.49 13.22
C ALA A 44 3.12 -21.65 14.49
N PHE A 45 3.88 -21.97 15.55
CA PHE A 45 3.85 -21.23 16.81
C PHE A 45 4.40 -19.81 16.67
N TRP A 46 5.43 -19.62 15.86
CA TRP A 46 6.00 -18.31 15.53
C TRP A 46 5.00 -17.44 14.75
N PHE A 47 4.32 -18.00 13.75
CA PHE A 47 3.26 -17.30 13.01
C PHE A 47 2.08 -16.93 13.92
N VAL A 48 1.63 -17.83 14.81
CA VAL A 48 0.58 -17.54 15.79
C VAL A 48 1.03 -16.44 16.76
N TYR A 49 2.29 -16.48 17.23
CA TYR A 49 2.86 -15.43 18.07
C TYR A 49 2.96 -14.07 17.36
N LEU A 50 3.31 -14.03 16.07
CA LEU A 50 3.31 -12.79 15.28
C LEU A 50 1.90 -12.19 15.13
N ILE A 51 0.88 -13.04 14.98
CA ILE A 51 -0.53 -12.60 14.93
C ILE A 51 -0.99 -12.10 16.30
N PHE A 52 -0.68 -12.81 17.39
CA PHE A 52 -1.09 -12.46 18.75
C PHE A 52 -0.31 -11.29 19.38
N SER A 53 0.96 -11.10 19.01
CA SER A 53 1.83 -10.05 19.58
C SER A 53 1.51 -8.64 19.08
N GLY A 54 0.48 -8.47 18.23
CA GLY A 54 0.08 -7.17 17.69
C GLY A 54 1.08 -6.55 16.71
N LYS A 55 2.23 -7.21 16.47
CA LYS A 55 3.26 -6.75 15.52
C LYS A 55 2.87 -6.96 14.06
N ALA A 56 1.79 -7.69 13.78
CA ALA A 56 1.19 -7.75 12.44
C ALA A 56 0.76 -6.35 11.92
N ALA A 57 0.42 -5.43 12.82
CA ALA A 57 0.10 -4.05 12.46
C ALA A 57 1.32 -3.31 11.86
N PHE A 58 2.54 -3.71 12.21
CA PHE A 58 3.76 -3.02 11.78
C PHE A 58 4.06 -3.27 10.29
N ILE A 59 3.94 -4.52 9.81
CA ILE A 59 4.17 -4.86 8.39
C ILE A 59 3.11 -4.21 7.47
N LEU A 60 1.86 -4.11 7.92
CA LEU A 60 0.78 -3.47 7.17
C LEU A 60 0.97 -1.94 7.08
N SER A 61 1.46 -1.29 8.13
CA SER A 61 1.66 0.16 8.13
C SER A 61 2.66 0.64 7.05
N GLU A 62 3.72 -0.13 6.82
CA GLU A 62 4.77 0.23 5.85
C GLU A 62 4.32 -0.02 4.40
N VAL A 63 3.49 -1.03 4.16
CA VAL A 63 2.86 -1.28 2.85
C VAL A 63 1.77 -0.24 2.54
N VAL A 64 1.01 0.23 3.53
CA VAL A 64 -0.01 1.29 3.35
C VAL A 64 0.64 2.63 2.97
N ASN A 65 1.76 2.99 3.60
CA ASN A 65 2.49 4.22 3.26
C ASN A 65 3.09 4.20 1.84
N LEU A 66 3.38 3.02 1.28
CA LEU A 66 3.84 2.86 -0.11
C LEU A 66 2.69 2.93 -1.13
N LEU A 67 1.45 2.65 -0.71
CA LEU A 67 0.25 2.76 -1.56
C LEU A 67 -0.39 4.15 -1.52
N ASP A 68 -0.06 4.98 -0.53
CA ASP A 68 -0.37 6.41 -0.49
C ASP A 68 0.54 7.16 -1.50
N SER A 69 0.29 6.85 -2.76
CA SER A 69 1.02 7.34 -3.92
C SER A 69 0.73 8.82 -4.16
N GLY A 70 1.30 9.69 -3.31
CA GLY A 70 1.56 11.11 -3.61
C GLY A 70 0.39 11.90 -4.20
N GLY A 71 -0.85 11.51 -3.90
CA GLY A 71 -2.05 12.18 -4.38
C GLY A 71 -2.37 13.36 -3.46
N SER A 72 -2.80 14.48 -4.05
CA SER A 72 -3.38 15.57 -3.24
C SER A 72 -4.62 15.03 -2.54
N LYS A 73 -4.57 14.93 -1.20
CA LYS A 73 -5.72 14.51 -0.37
C LYS A 73 -6.70 15.65 -0.11
N ALA A 74 -6.56 16.74 -0.86
CA ALA A 74 -7.46 17.87 -0.79
C ALA A 74 -8.84 17.49 -1.36
N VAL A 75 -9.90 17.85 -0.64
CA VAL A 75 -11.29 17.72 -1.08
C VAL A 75 -11.86 19.13 -1.19
N CYS A 76 -12.05 19.61 -2.42
CA CYS A 76 -12.50 20.98 -2.66
C CYS A 76 -14.03 21.10 -2.63
N GLU A 77 -14.56 22.05 -1.85
CA GLU A 77 -15.96 22.47 -1.87
C GLU A 77 -16.07 23.96 -2.23
N LEU A 78 -16.99 24.30 -3.14
CA LEU A 78 -17.32 25.68 -3.49
C LEU A 78 -18.42 26.18 -2.53
N SER A 79 -18.02 26.92 -1.49
CA SER A 79 -18.94 27.32 -0.41
C SER A 79 -19.60 28.68 -0.63
N ASN A 80 -18.99 29.58 -1.40
CA ASN A 80 -19.58 30.86 -1.76
C ASN A 80 -19.44 31.04 -3.27
N ASN A 81 -20.52 31.48 -3.91
CA ASN A 81 -20.63 31.65 -5.35
C ASN A 81 -21.61 32.80 -5.60
N GLN A 82 -21.10 34.03 -5.61
CA GLN A 82 -21.92 35.23 -5.75
C GLN A 82 -21.43 36.10 -6.90
N LEU A 83 -22.35 36.41 -7.82
CA LEU A 83 -22.16 37.40 -8.87
C LEU A 83 -22.81 38.71 -8.44
N THR A 84 -22.05 39.79 -8.43
CA THR A 84 -22.53 41.14 -8.10
C THR A 84 -22.21 42.09 -9.24
N GLN A 85 -23.14 42.98 -9.55
CA GLN A 85 -22.86 44.15 -10.40
C GLN A 85 -22.22 45.23 -9.53
N ASP A 86 -21.11 45.79 -10.00
CA ASP A 86 -20.31 46.76 -9.24
C ASP A 86 -19.76 47.82 -10.19
N VAL A 87 -19.44 49.00 -9.66
CA VAL A 87 -18.75 50.05 -10.41
C VAL A 87 -17.26 49.88 -10.15
N LEU A 88 -16.52 49.42 -11.16
CA LEU A 88 -15.08 49.18 -11.07
C LEU A 88 -14.31 50.39 -11.61
N LEU A 89 -13.27 50.80 -10.89
CA LEU A 89 -12.32 51.79 -11.40
C LEU A 89 -11.30 51.09 -12.31
N VAL A 90 -11.38 51.38 -13.61
CA VAL A 90 -10.42 50.88 -14.62
C VAL A 90 -9.66 52.10 -15.14
N ASN A 91 -8.34 52.10 -14.97
CA ASN A 91 -7.47 53.22 -15.38
C ASN A 91 -7.86 54.60 -14.81
N GLY A 92 -8.52 54.66 -13.65
CA GLY A 92 -8.96 55.91 -13.03
C GLY A 92 -10.34 56.41 -13.48
N GLU A 93 -11.00 55.70 -14.40
CA GLU A 93 -12.38 55.97 -14.82
C GLU A 93 -13.33 54.91 -14.24
N GLY A 94 -14.53 55.33 -13.85
CA GLY A 94 -15.55 54.42 -13.32
C GLY A 94 -16.26 53.70 -14.47
N ASP A 95 -16.26 52.38 -14.43
CA ASP A 95 -16.90 51.51 -15.41
C ASP A 95 -17.86 50.53 -14.72
N PHE A 96 -18.89 50.08 -15.43
CA PHE A 96 -19.86 49.13 -14.90
C PHE A 96 -19.44 47.71 -15.24
N GLY A 97 -19.30 46.86 -14.23
CA GLY A 97 -18.90 45.47 -14.47
C GLY A 97 -19.46 44.50 -13.46
N TYR A 98 -19.06 43.23 -13.63
CA TYR A 98 -19.44 42.16 -12.74
C TYR A 98 -18.26 41.74 -11.87
N ARG A 99 -18.49 41.65 -10.56
CA ARG A 99 -17.58 41.04 -9.60
C ARG A 99 -18.11 39.68 -9.22
N TYR A 100 -17.30 38.65 -9.45
CA TYR A 100 -17.60 37.27 -9.07
C TYR A 100 -16.76 36.89 -7.84
N ASN A 101 -17.44 36.65 -6.72
CA ASN A 101 -16.82 36.22 -5.47
C ASN A 101 -17.05 34.73 -5.29
N ALA A 102 -15.97 33.97 -5.27
CA ALA A 102 -15.98 32.53 -5.01
C ALA A 102 -15.07 32.18 -3.83
N THR A 103 -15.52 31.25 -2.99
CA THR A 103 -14.70 30.71 -1.89
C THR A 103 -14.60 29.21 -2.03
N VAL A 104 -13.37 28.73 -2.21
CA VAL A 104 -13.06 27.30 -2.25
C VAL A 104 -12.52 26.90 -0.88
N LYS A 105 -13.12 25.87 -0.30
CA LYS A 105 -12.70 25.28 0.98
C LYS A 105 -12.10 23.90 0.74
N ASN A 106 -11.06 23.57 1.49
CA ASN A 106 -10.55 22.21 1.56
C ASN A 106 -11.19 21.51 2.77
N HIS A 107 -11.96 20.46 2.52
CA HIS A 107 -12.51 19.56 3.54
C HIS A 107 -11.68 18.27 3.71
N GLY A 108 -10.64 18.09 2.89
CA GLY A 108 -9.73 16.95 2.93
C GLY A 108 -8.52 17.19 3.83
N GLU A 109 -7.47 16.37 3.65
CA GLU A 109 -6.17 16.62 4.28
C GLU A 109 -5.38 17.69 3.48
N GLN A 110 -4.15 17.98 3.90
CA GLN A 110 -3.28 18.94 3.21
C GLN A 110 -3.03 18.52 1.76
N GLY A 111 -3.16 19.48 0.85
CA GLY A 111 -2.97 19.22 -0.58
C GLY A 111 -2.82 20.50 -1.40
N GLU A 112 -2.25 20.34 -2.59
CA GLU A 112 -2.19 21.42 -3.57
C GLU A 112 -3.57 21.61 -4.20
N ILE A 113 -4.07 22.84 -4.16
CA ILE A 113 -5.32 23.23 -4.80
C ILE A 113 -5.00 24.25 -5.89
N THR A 114 -5.51 23.98 -7.08
CA THR A 114 -5.43 24.90 -8.22
C THR A 114 -6.84 25.42 -8.52
N VAL A 115 -7.00 26.74 -8.43
CA VAL A 115 -8.23 27.43 -8.77
C VAL A 115 -8.06 28.08 -10.14
N THR A 116 -8.94 27.69 -11.08
CA THR A 116 -8.92 28.20 -12.44
C THR A 116 -10.19 28.98 -12.73
N ALA A 117 -10.06 30.27 -12.95
CA ALA A 117 -11.14 31.12 -13.45
C ALA A 117 -11.10 31.16 -14.98
N LYS A 118 -12.17 30.70 -15.64
CA LYS A 118 -12.32 30.73 -17.10
C LYS A 118 -13.49 31.63 -17.47
N ILE A 119 -13.26 32.54 -18.42
CA ILE A 119 -14.28 33.40 -19.00
C ILE A 119 -14.23 33.22 -20.51
N SER A 120 -15.36 32.91 -21.11
CA SER A 120 -15.52 32.76 -22.56
C SER A 120 -16.41 33.87 -23.09
N THR A 121 -15.92 34.64 -24.05
CA THR A 121 -16.65 35.71 -24.74
C THR A 121 -16.60 35.50 -26.25
N SER A 122 -17.40 36.27 -27.00
CA SER A 122 -17.32 36.29 -28.47
C SER A 122 -15.97 36.82 -28.98
N GLU A 123 -15.19 37.48 -28.14
CA GLU A 123 -13.89 38.07 -28.47
C GLU A 123 -12.73 37.13 -28.11
N GLY A 124 -12.98 36.09 -27.31
CA GLY A 124 -11.97 35.12 -26.92
C GLY A 124 -12.21 34.48 -25.56
N ASN A 125 -11.26 33.62 -25.17
CA ASN A 125 -11.27 32.95 -23.89
C ASN A 125 -10.17 33.54 -23.00
N PHE A 126 -10.53 33.89 -21.77
CA PHE A 126 -9.63 34.39 -20.75
C PHE A 126 -9.53 33.37 -19.63
N GLU A 127 -8.32 32.99 -19.27
CA GLU A 127 -8.05 32.04 -18.20
C GLU A 127 -7.07 32.65 -17.20
N ARG A 128 -7.40 32.53 -15.91
CA ARG A 128 -6.49 32.89 -14.82
C ARG A 128 -6.40 31.72 -13.86
N VAL A 129 -5.17 31.23 -13.68
CA VAL A 129 -4.85 30.11 -12.80
C VAL A 129 -4.14 30.64 -11.56
N VAL A 130 -4.59 30.19 -10.39
CA VAL A 130 -3.93 30.45 -9.11
C VAL A 130 -3.77 29.12 -8.38
N SER A 131 -2.54 28.75 -8.05
CA SER A 131 -2.22 27.52 -7.31
C SER A 131 -1.68 27.86 -5.94
N GLY A 132 -2.04 27.07 -4.93
CA GLY A 132 -1.56 27.24 -3.56
C GLY A 132 -1.76 25.97 -2.74
N GLN A 133 -0.96 25.83 -1.68
CA GLN A 133 -1.15 24.75 -0.70
C GLN A 133 -2.10 25.23 0.39
N LEU A 134 -3.22 24.51 0.57
CA LEU A 134 -4.19 24.77 1.61
C LEU A 134 -4.03 23.73 2.72
N LYS A 135 -3.84 24.21 3.95
CA LYS A 135 -3.73 23.38 5.15
C LYS A 135 -5.08 23.00 5.71
#